data_AF-B8IRJ5-F1
#
_entry.id   AF-B8IRJ5-F1
#
_cell.length_a   1.000
_cell.length_b   1.000
_cell.length_c   1.000
_cell.angle_alpha   90.00
_cell.angle_beta   90.00
_cell.angle_gamma   90.00
#
_symmetry.space_group_name_H-M   'P 1'
#
loop_
_entity.id
_entity.type
_entity.pdbx_description
1 polymer ?
#
loop_
_entity_poly.entity_id
_entity_poly.type
_entity_poly.pdbx_seq_one_letter_code
_entity_poly.pdbx_strand_id
1 'polypeptide(L)'
;MSFASTITAGSFPQDQTPMHTASGRGMRKSGHDVRKFSQIDARTLAERACRFLRQRYPNKTALYVEADTGVPSSTVRKWLDQGHCPSGPAYDAMIATYGAAFLCAMRPDEHGAWFHRVARAERQAALEARAAAIQSQLDALTGGR
;
A
#
# COMPACT_ATOMS: atom_id res chain seq x y z
N MET A 1 70.69 -27.50 -46.63
CA MET A 1 70.36 -26.32 -45.81
C MET A 1 69.30 -25.55 -46.57
N SER A 2 68.04 -25.69 -46.14
CA SER A 2 66.85 -25.33 -46.92
C SER A 2 66.51 -23.85 -46.81
N PHE A 3 66.23 -23.23 -47.95
CA PHE A 3 65.56 -21.93 -48.07
C PHE A 3 64.07 -22.17 -48.31
N ALA A 4 63.21 -21.52 -47.54
CA ALA A 4 61.80 -21.31 -47.87
C ALA A 4 61.30 -20.04 -47.15
N SER A 5 61.19 -18.95 -47.91
CA SER A 5 60.47 -17.74 -47.50
C SER A 5 59.01 -17.91 -47.91
N THR A 6 58.08 -17.85 -46.94
CA THR A 6 56.64 -17.84 -47.20
C THR A 6 56.09 -16.44 -46.94
N ILE A 7 55.59 -15.81 -48.00
CA ILE A 7 54.75 -14.61 -47.95
C ILE A 7 53.31 -15.08 -47.76
N THR A 8 52.63 -14.61 -46.71
CA THR A 8 51.18 -14.77 -46.57
C THR A 8 50.55 -13.40 -46.36
N ALA A 9 49.82 -12.96 -47.39
CA ALA A 9 48.86 -11.87 -47.34
C ALA A 9 47.63 -12.31 -46.52
N GLY A 10 47.13 -11.43 -45.64
CA GLY A 10 45.94 -11.69 -44.84
C GLY A 10 45.23 -10.39 -44.47
N SER A 11 44.15 -10.14 -45.21
CA SER A 11 43.04 -9.17 -45.07
C SER A 11 42.93 -8.29 -43.82
N PHE A 12 42.71 -7.00 -44.09
CA PHE A 12 42.15 -6.00 -43.19
C PHE A 12 40.67 -6.28 -42.85
N PRO A 13 40.24 -6.22 -41.57
CA PRO A 13 38.83 -6.10 -41.22
C PRO A 13 38.37 -4.63 -41.24
N GLN A 14 37.23 -4.39 -41.88
CA GLN A 14 36.56 -3.09 -41.97
C GLN A 14 36.01 -2.62 -40.61
N ASP A 15 36.21 -1.34 -40.34
CA ASP A 15 35.69 -0.59 -39.21
C ASP A 15 34.17 -0.40 -39.37
N GLN A 16 33.37 -1.12 -38.58
CA GLN A 16 31.92 -0.92 -38.51
C GLN A 16 31.61 0.06 -37.37
N THR A 17 31.47 1.35 -37.71
CA THR A 17 30.87 2.34 -36.82
C THR A 17 29.41 1.97 -36.51
N PRO A 18 29.00 1.81 -35.24
CA PRO A 18 27.60 1.55 -34.91
C PRO A 18 26.77 2.83 -35.04
N MET A 19 25.69 2.77 -35.82
CA MET A 19 24.64 3.77 -35.88
C MET A 19 24.01 3.98 -34.50
N HIS A 20 23.93 5.25 -34.07
CA HIS A 20 23.06 5.68 -32.98
C HIS A 20 21.60 5.70 -33.46
N THR A 21 20.80 4.68 -33.10
CA THR A 21 19.34 4.72 -33.24
C THR A 21 18.66 5.13 -31.94
N ALA A 22 17.60 5.91 -32.09
CA ALA A 22 16.91 6.70 -31.09
C ALA A 22 16.06 5.92 -30.07
N SER A 23 15.81 6.57 -28.92
CA SER A 23 14.72 6.29 -27.97
C SER A 23 14.75 4.94 -27.25
N GLY A 24 15.81 4.69 -26.47
CA GLY A 24 15.78 3.74 -25.36
C GLY A 24 14.98 4.30 -24.18
N ARG A 25 13.65 4.43 -24.31
CA ARG A 25 12.78 4.73 -23.17
C ARG A 25 12.68 3.43 -22.36
N GLY A 26 13.68 3.19 -21.52
CA GLY A 26 13.77 2.04 -20.64
C GLY A 26 12.46 1.89 -19.87
N MET A 27 11.71 0.84 -20.20
CA MET A 27 10.54 0.41 -19.47
C MET A 27 10.95 0.28 -18.00
N ARG A 28 10.47 1.18 -17.14
CA ARG A 28 10.68 1.09 -15.69
C ARG A 28 10.08 -0.25 -15.25
N LYS A 29 10.92 -1.26 -15.05
CA LYS A 29 10.58 -2.44 -14.25
C LYS A 29 10.42 -1.98 -12.81
N SER A 30 9.28 -1.37 -12.48
CA SER A 30 8.90 -1.11 -11.09
C SER A 30 8.48 -2.43 -10.46
N GLY A 31 9.47 -3.21 -10.03
CA GLY A 31 9.19 -4.54 -9.51
C GLY A 31 10.42 -5.22 -8.96
N HIS A 32 11.25 -4.54 -8.17
CA HIS A 32 12.21 -5.24 -7.31
C HIS A 32 12.84 -4.34 -6.23
N ASP A 33 12.05 -3.67 -5.40
CA ASP A 33 12.62 -3.15 -4.14
C ASP A 33 11.57 -2.96 -3.03
N VAL A 34 10.69 -3.96 -2.86
CA VAL A 34 9.95 -4.12 -1.60
C VAL A 34 10.91 -4.78 -0.60
N ARG A 35 11.91 -4.03 -0.15
CA ARG A 35 12.79 -4.45 0.94
C ARG A 35 11.98 -4.49 2.23
N LYS A 36 11.57 -5.71 2.60
CA LYS A 36 11.27 -6.21 3.96
C LYS A 36 10.48 -5.27 4.86
N PHE A 37 9.23 -4.94 4.49
CA PHE A 37 8.23 -4.45 5.44
C PHE A 37 7.61 -5.64 6.22
N SER A 38 8.40 -6.22 7.11
CA SER A 38 8.05 -7.34 8.01
C SER A 38 7.73 -8.68 7.30
N GLN A 39 7.87 -9.78 8.04
CA GLN A 39 7.77 -11.18 7.61
C GLN A 39 6.36 -11.61 7.13
N ILE A 40 5.46 -10.68 6.86
CA ILE A 40 4.09 -10.99 6.44
C ILE A 40 4.01 -10.95 4.93
N ASP A 41 3.66 -12.10 4.34
CA ASP A 41 3.42 -12.21 2.91
C ASP A 41 2.32 -11.23 2.44
N ALA A 42 2.49 -10.70 1.23
CA ALA A 42 1.62 -9.66 0.66
C ALA A 42 0.15 -10.12 0.58
N ARG A 43 -0.09 -11.42 0.38
CA ARG A 43 -1.44 -11.99 0.38
C ARG A 43 -2.09 -11.92 1.76
N THR A 44 -1.36 -12.31 2.81
CA THR A 44 -1.85 -12.24 4.19
C THR A 44 -2.18 -10.80 4.58
N LEU A 45 -1.37 -9.83 4.14
CA LEU A 45 -1.65 -8.41 4.36
C LEU A 45 -2.93 -7.98 3.64
N ALA A 46 -3.09 -8.36 2.37
CA ALA A 46 -4.29 -8.05 1.59
C ALA A 46 -5.56 -8.65 2.22
N GLU A 47 -5.52 -9.91 2.65
CA GLU A 47 -6.64 -10.60 3.30
C GLU A 47 -7.04 -9.90 4.62
N ARG A 48 -6.05 -9.53 5.45
CA ARG A 48 -6.29 -8.80 6.69
C ARG A 48 -6.91 -7.42 6.43
N ALA A 49 -6.38 -6.67 5.46
CA ALA A 49 -6.93 -5.39 5.03
C ALA A 49 -8.39 -5.53 4.59
N CYS A 50 -8.68 -6.47 3.70
CA CYS A 50 -10.03 -6.72 3.21
C CYS A 50 -10.99 -7.13 4.32
N ARG A 51 -10.53 -7.97 5.26
CA ARG A 51 -11.33 -8.37 6.43
C ARG A 51 -11.70 -7.17 7.29
N PHE A 52 -10.74 -6.32 7.61
CA PHE A 52 -10.97 -5.10 8.40
C PHE A 52 -11.99 -4.19 7.71
N LEU A 53 -11.80 -3.93 6.41
CA LEU A 53 -12.69 -3.06 5.63
C LEU A 53 -14.13 -3.60 5.58
N ARG A 54 -14.31 -4.90 5.35
CA ARG A 54 -15.64 -5.53 5.32
C ARG A 54 -16.33 -5.53 6.69
N GLN A 55 -15.58 -5.70 7.77
CA GLN A 55 -16.13 -5.60 9.13
C GLN A 55 -16.60 -4.17 9.44
N ARG A 56 -15.86 -3.16 8.96
CA ARG A 56 -16.20 -1.76 9.16
C ARG A 56 -17.39 -1.32 8.30
N TYR A 57 -17.40 -1.75 7.04
CA TYR A 57 -18.41 -1.39 6.03
C TYR A 57 -18.95 -2.66 5.36
N PRO A 58 -19.98 -3.31 5.94
CA PRO A 58 -20.53 -4.56 5.41
C PRO A 58 -21.12 -4.41 4.00
N ASN A 59 -21.72 -3.26 3.71
CA ASN A 59 -22.31 -2.94 2.43
C ASN A 59 -21.54 -1.79 1.77
N LYS A 60 -21.41 -1.83 0.44
CA LYS A 60 -20.77 -0.77 -0.36
C LYS A 60 -19.36 -0.39 0.14
N THR A 61 -18.59 -1.38 0.62
CA THR A 61 -17.27 -1.19 1.26
C THR A 61 -16.38 -0.22 0.48
N ALA A 62 -16.22 -0.43 -0.83
CA ALA A 62 -15.34 0.39 -1.66
C ALA A 62 -15.72 1.88 -1.70
N LEU A 63 -17.02 2.20 -1.67
CA LEU A 63 -17.49 3.60 -1.71
C LEU A 63 -17.25 4.31 -0.38
N TYR A 64 -17.47 3.63 0.74
CA TYR A 64 -17.20 4.20 2.06
C TYR A 64 -15.71 4.37 2.30
N VAL A 65 -14.88 3.42 1.86
CA VAL A 65 -13.42 3.56 1.95
C VAL A 65 -12.91 4.72 1.11
N GLU A 66 -13.46 4.91 -0.09
CA GLU A 66 -13.13 6.07 -0.92
C GLU A 66 -13.51 7.39 -0.24
N ALA A 67 -14.72 7.47 0.33
CA ALA A 67 -15.16 8.67 1.05
C ALA A 67 -14.28 9.00 2.27
N ASP A 68 -13.78 7.96 2.95
CA ASP A 68 -12.98 8.10 4.17
C ASP A 68 -11.50 8.39 3.91
N THR A 69 -10.91 7.72 2.92
CA THR A 69 -9.46 7.67 2.70
C THR A 69 -9.01 8.39 1.44
N GLY A 70 -9.94 8.74 0.54
CA GLY A 70 -9.64 9.26 -0.78
C GLY A 70 -9.06 8.24 -1.76
N VAL A 71 -8.88 6.98 -1.35
CA VAL A 71 -8.43 5.91 -2.26
C VAL A 71 -9.57 5.57 -3.23
N PRO A 72 -9.34 5.60 -4.56
CA PRO A 72 -10.40 5.35 -5.53
C PRO A 72 -11.10 4.01 -5.30
N SER A 73 -12.43 3.99 -5.36
CA SER A 73 -13.20 2.76 -5.13
C SER A 73 -12.85 1.65 -6.12
N SER A 74 -12.41 1.99 -7.34
CA SER A 74 -11.88 1.03 -8.32
C SER A 74 -10.63 0.29 -7.81
N THR A 75 -9.74 0.99 -7.10
CA THR A 75 -8.56 0.41 -6.46
C THR A 75 -8.95 -0.46 -5.27
N VAL A 76 -9.90 0.01 -4.45
CA VAL A 76 -10.38 -0.77 -3.29
C VAL A 76 -11.06 -2.06 -3.75
N ARG A 77 -11.82 -2.03 -4.86
CA ARG A 77 -12.41 -3.24 -5.46
C ARG A 77 -11.36 -4.25 -5.88
N LYS A 78 -10.24 -3.82 -6.46
CA LYS A 78 -9.13 -4.73 -6.79
C LYS A 78 -8.60 -5.45 -5.56
N TRP A 79 -8.53 -4.79 -4.41
CA TRP A 79 -8.13 -5.46 -3.17
C TRP A 79 -9.19 -6.49 -2.73
N LEU A 80 -10.46 -6.06 -2.69
CA LEU A 80 -11.57 -6.86 -2.20
C LEU A 80 -11.86 -8.10 -3.06
N ASP A 81 -11.79 -7.96 -4.39
CA ASP A 81 -12.22 -8.98 -5.34
C ASP A 81 -11.06 -9.84 -5.86
N GLN A 82 -9.88 -9.24 -6.03
CA GLN A 82 -8.73 -9.90 -6.66
C GLN A 82 -7.60 -10.19 -5.67
N GLY A 83 -7.73 -9.78 -4.40
CA GLY A 83 -6.74 -10.04 -3.36
C GLY A 83 -5.44 -9.22 -3.53
N HIS A 84 -5.50 -8.11 -4.27
CA HIS A 84 -4.33 -7.24 -4.41
C HIS A 84 -3.96 -6.58 -3.08
N CYS A 85 -2.66 -6.51 -2.81
CA CYS A 85 -2.15 -5.79 -1.65
C CYS A 85 -2.31 -4.28 -1.83
N PRO A 86 -2.72 -3.53 -0.79
CA PRO A 86 -2.64 -2.08 -0.77
C PRO A 86 -1.21 -1.60 -1.05
N SER A 87 -1.07 -0.61 -1.93
CA SER A 87 0.21 0.07 -2.15
C SER A 87 0.60 0.91 -0.92
N GLY A 88 1.89 1.19 -0.73
CA GLY A 88 2.39 2.05 0.36
C GLY A 88 1.56 3.32 0.63
N PRO A 89 1.32 4.20 -0.37
CA PRO A 89 0.52 5.42 -0.16
C PRO A 89 -0.92 5.15 0.29
N ALA A 90 -1.51 4.06 -0.19
CA ALA A 90 -2.86 3.68 0.17
C ALA A 90 -2.91 3.04 1.58
N TYR A 91 -1.84 2.35 1.96
CA TYR A 91 -1.63 1.87 3.32
C TYR A 91 -1.46 3.02 4.31
N ASP A 92 -0.67 4.03 3.97
CA ASP A 92 -0.50 5.24 4.77
C ASP A 92 -1.81 6.02 4.92
N ALA A 93 -2.60 6.16 3.84
CA ALA A 93 -3.93 6.76 3.90
C ALA A 93 -4.87 6.01 4.86
N MET A 94 -4.85 4.68 4.84
CA MET A 94 -5.64 3.87 5.79
C MET A 94 -5.17 4.05 7.23
N ILE A 95 -3.85 4.17 7.50
CA ILE A 95 -3.34 4.47 8.85
C ILE A 95 -3.80 5.85 9.30
N ALA A 96 -3.69 6.87 8.45
CA ALA A 96 -4.08 8.23 8.77
C ALA A 96 -5.57 8.34 9.11
N THR A 97 -6.43 7.58 8.41
CA THR A 97 -7.88 7.63 8.59
C THR A 97 -8.38 6.71 9.72
N TYR A 98 -7.85 5.49 9.82
CA TYR A 98 -8.37 4.45 10.73
C TYR A 98 -7.51 4.22 11.98
N GLY A 99 -6.32 4.82 12.04
CA GLY A 99 -5.48 4.85 13.22
C GLY A 99 -5.03 3.48 13.70
N ALA A 100 -4.91 3.34 15.03
CA ALA A 100 -4.37 2.14 15.65
C ALA A 100 -5.26 0.90 15.43
N ALA A 101 -6.56 1.09 15.20
CA ALA A 101 -7.48 -0.01 14.92
C ALA A 101 -7.10 -0.78 13.64
N PHE A 102 -6.66 -0.07 12.60
CA PHE A 102 -6.20 -0.69 11.37
C PHE A 102 -4.86 -1.43 11.58
N LEU A 103 -3.92 -0.82 12.30
CA LEU A 103 -2.63 -1.44 12.63
C LEU A 103 -2.79 -2.73 13.44
N CYS A 104 -3.69 -2.75 14.44
CA CYS A 104 -4.05 -3.96 15.18
C CYS A 104 -4.57 -5.08 14.26
N ALA A 105 -5.35 -4.74 13.24
CA ALA A 105 -5.88 -5.72 12.31
C ALA A 105 -4.80 -6.29 11.38
N MET A 106 -3.81 -5.47 11.00
CA MET A 106 -2.73 -5.89 10.09
C MET A 106 -1.66 -6.72 10.79
N ARG A 107 -1.36 -6.40 12.05
CA ARG A 107 -0.28 -6.99 12.86
C ARG A 107 -0.80 -7.48 14.22
N PRO A 108 -1.67 -8.51 14.27
CA PRO A 108 -2.18 -9.04 15.54
C PRO A 108 -1.07 -9.68 16.39
N ASP A 109 -0.01 -10.20 15.75
CA ASP A 109 1.03 -11.00 16.42
C ASP A 109 2.29 -10.20 16.76
N GLU A 110 2.64 -9.17 15.98
CA GLU A 110 4.00 -8.58 16.00
C GLU A 110 4.20 -7.41 16.98
N HIS A 111 3.15 -6.84 17.56
CA HIS A 111 3.32 -5.66 18.41
C HIS A 111 2.32 -5.64 19.56
N GLY A 112 2.66 -6.42 20.59
CA GLY A 112 1.87 -6.67 21.78
C GLY A 112 1.42 -5.41 22.52
N ALA A 113 0.27 -5.53 23.19
CA ALA A 113 -0.37 -4.63 24.15
C ALA A 113 -0.49 -3.12 23.82
N TRP A 114 0.53 -2.47 23.26
CA TRP A 114 0.61 -1.05 22.97
C TRP A 114 -0.39 -0.62 21.89
N PHE A 115 -0.41 -1.24 20.70
CA PHE A 115 -1.41 -0.88 19.68
C PHE A 115 -2.82 -1.09 20.18
N HIS A 116 -3.08 -2.18 20.92
CA HIS A 116 -4.37 -2.42 21.55
C HIS A 116 -4.70 -1.38 22.62
N ARG A 117 -3.72 -0.89 23.38
CA ARG A 117 -3.90 0.20 24.35
C ARG A 117 -4.23 1.51 23.63
N VAL A 118 -3.50 1.87 22.58
CA VAL A 118 -3.76 3.07 21.77
C VAL A 118 -5.14 2.99 21.12
N ALA A 119 -5.46 1.88 20.46
CA ALA A 119 -6.77 1.67 19.83
C ALA A 119 -7.93 1.75 20.84
N ARG A 120 -7.74 1.25 22.07
CA ARG A 120 -8.72 1.41 23.16
C ARG A 120 -8.85 2.87 23.58
N ALA A 121 -7.75 3.60 23.74
CA ALA A 121 -7.76 5.02 24.11
C ALA A 121 -8.44 5.88 23.02
N GLU A 122 -8.11 5.67 21.75
CA GLU A 122 -8.76 6.35 20.60
C GLU A 122 -10.27 6.09 20.60
N ARG A 123 -10.67 4.82 20.81
CA ARG A 123 -12.08 4.44 20.86
C ARG A 123 -12.80 5.07 22.06
N GLN A 124 -12.15 5.14 23.22
CA GLN A 124 -12.69 5.78 24.41
C GLN A 124 -12.91 7.27 24.16
N ALA A 125 -11.90 7.99 23.68
CA ALA A 125 -12.00 9.41 23.36
C ALA A 125 -13.12 9.70 22.34
N ALA A 126 -13.26 8.85 21.31
CA ALA A 126 -14.34 8.99 20.33
C ALA A 126 -15.74 8.79 20.95
N LEU A 127 -15.88 7.88 21.92
CA LEU A 127 -17.14 7.67 22.63
C LEU A 127 -17.45 8.83 23.59
N GLU A 128 -16.45 9.33 24.31
CA GLU A 128 -16.57 10.48 25.20
C GLU A 128 -16.99 11.74 24.42
N ALA A 129 -16.38 12.00 23.27
CA ALA A 129 -16.76 13.11 22.40
C ALA A 129 -18.21 13.01 21.92
N ARG A 130 -18.69 11.80 21.58
CA ARG A 130 -20.09 11.57 21.20
C ARG A 130 -21.04 11.75 22.39
N ALA A 131 -20.66 11.28 23.57
CA ALA A 131 -21.44 11.47 24.79
C ALA A 131 -21.58 12.96 25.12
N ALA A 132 -20.49 13.72 25.02
CA ALA A 132 -20.52 15.18 25.21
C ALA A 132 -21.44 15.87 24.18
N ALA A 133 -21.35 15.50 22.89
CA ALA A 133 -22.21 16.06 21.86
C ALA A 133 -23.71 15.76 22.11
N ILE A 134 -24.04 14.53 22.50
CA ILE A 134 -25.43 14.15 22.84
C ILE A 134 -25.90 14.92 24.09
N GLN A 135 -25.05 15.06 25.11
CA GLN A 135 -25.40 15.82 26.31
C GLN A 135 -25.70 17.29 25.97
N SER A 136 -24.88 17.92 25.13
CA SER A 136 -25.16 19.29 24.66
C SER A 136 -26.48 19.41 23.90
N GLN A 137 -26.86 18.39 23.11
CA GLN A 137 -28.16 18.37 22.43
C GLN A 137 -29.32 18.25 23.42
N LEU A 138 -29.18 17.45 24.47
CA LEU A 138 -30.20 17.31 25.51
C LEU A 138 -30.37 18.59 26.32
N ASP A 139 -29.26 19.22 26.73
CA ASP A 139 -29.28 20.46 27.51
C ASP A 139 -29.92 21.60 26.71
N ALA A 140 -29.68 21.68 25.40
CA ALA A 140 -30.34 22.65 24.52
C ALA A 140 -31.86 22.45 24.45
N LEU A 141 -32.35 21.21 24.54
CA LEU A 141 -33.78 20.90 24.53
C LEU A 141 -34.45 21.16 25.89
N THR A 142 -33.74 20.89 26.99
CA THR A 142 -34.30 21.01 28.35
C THR A 142 -34.14 22.41 28.94
N GLY A 143 -33.09 23.15 28.59
CA GLY A 143 -32.86 24.53 29.02
C GLY A 143 -33.68 25.58 28.24
N GLY A 144 -34.44 25.17 27.23
CA GLY A 144 -35.36 26.02 26.47
C GLY A 144 -36.81 26.01 26.97
N ARG A 145 -37.07 25.43 28.15
CA ARG A 145 -38.37 25.42 28.85
C ARG A 145 -38.29 26.28 30.10
#